data_AF-A0A8J5KUR0-F1
#
_entry.id   AF-A0A8J5KUR0-F1
#
_cell.length_a   1.000
_cell.length_b   1.000
_cell.length_c   1.000
_cell.angle_alpha   90.00
_cell.angle_beta   90.00
_cell.angle_gamma   90.00
#
_symmetry.space_group_name_H-M   'P 1'
#
loop_
_entity.id
_entity.type
_entity.pdbx_description
1 polymer ?
#
loop_
_entity_poly.entity_id
_entity_poly.type
_entity_poly.pdbx_seq_one_letter_code
_entity_poly.pdbx_strand_id
1 'polypeptide(L)'
;MLSGKVPSSIYNLSGLYYFNVGNDQLHGDLPSDIGHTLPKLQFLGMYGNQFQGSIPISLANASGLEETKRKSTSVIRNTLPIVAGAVILCLLACLLLVRGVPNRSRMKSSSLESNGSQYPRVSYADLHKATDGFASSNLIGSGSFGSVYRGTHNGQLVAVK
;
A
#
# COMPACT_ATOMS: atom_id res chain seq x y z
N MET A 1 -20.85 -8.20 1.25
CA MET A 1 -21.99 -9.06 0.84
C MET A 1 -23.15 -8.14 0.61
N LEU A 2 -23.61 -8.01 -0.63
CA LEU A 2 -24.75 -7.16 -0.96
C LEU A 2 -26.03 -7.98 -0.75
N SER A 3 -27.03 -7.39 -0.11
CA SER A 3 -28.32 -8.03 0.18
C SER A 3 -29.48 -7.07 -0.10
N GLY A 4 -30.67 -7.63 -0.29
CA GLY A 4 -31.86 -6.83 -0.64
C GLY A 4 -32.30 -7.02 -2.09
N LYS A 5 -33.17 -6.13 -2.55
CA LYS A 5 -33.67 -6.14 -3.93
C LYS A 5 -32.80 -5.25 -4.82
N VAL A 6 -32.70 -5.61 -6.10
CA VAL A 6 -32.12 -4.70 -7.10
C VAL A 6 -33.05 -3.49 -7.26
N PRO A 7 -32.56 -2.25 -7.12
CA PRO A 7 -33.36 -1.05 -7.28
C PRO A 7 -33.96 -0.98 -8.69
N SER A 8 -35.25 -0.62 -8.79
CA SER A 8 -35.96 -0.55 -10.07
C SER A 8 -35.34 0.44 -11.07
N SER A 9 -34.64 1.45 -10.57
CA SER A 9 -33.91 2.43 -11.38
C SER A 9 -32.83 1.81 -12.27
N ILE A 10 -32.24 0.68 -11.86
CA ILE A 10 -31.22 -0.04 -12.66
C ILE A 10 -31.84 -0.58 -13.95
N TYR A 11 -33.10 -1.02 -13.90
CA TYR A 11 -33.80 -1.52 -15.08
C TYR A 11 -34.17 -0.42 -16.08
N ASN A 12 -34.08 0.86 -15.71
CA ASN A 12 -34.34 1.99 -16.62
C ASN A 12 -33.07 2.50 -17.32
N LEU A 13 -31.94 1.80 -17.18
CA LEU A 13 -30.67 2.19 -17.80
C LEU A 13 -30.61 1.68 -19.24
N SER A 14 -31.24 2.39 -20.17
CA SER A 14 -31.28 2.01 -21.59
C SER A 14 -29.90 1.84 -22.26
N GLY A 15 -28.85 2.42 -21.67
CA GLY A 15 -27.46 2.27 -22.07
C GLY A 15 -26.70 1.12 -21.42
N LEU A 16 -27.35 0.27 -20.62
CA LEU A 16 -26.69 -0.81 -19.89
C LEU A 16 -26.34 -1.96 -20.85
N TYR A 17 -25.04 -2.19 -21.06
CA TYR A 17 -24.53 -3.26 -21.90
C TYR A 17 -24.16 -4.52 -21.11
N TYR A 18 -23.71 -4.35 -19.87
CA TYR A 18 -23.19 -5.42 -19.02
C TYR A 18 -23.72 -5.25 -17.60
N PHE A 19 -24.45 -6.25 -17.11
CA PHE A 19 -24.93 -6.29 -15.73
C PHE A 19 -24.52 -7.60 -15.07
N ASN A 20 -23.69 -7.53 -14.03
CA ASN A 20 -23.22 -8.70 -13.29
C ASN A 20 -23.28 -8.42 -11.79
N VAL A 21 -24.10 -9.19 -11.08
CA VAL A 21 -24.26 -9.14 -9.63
C VAL A 21 -24.11 -10.53 -9.02
N GLY A 22 -23.29 -11.40 -9.61
CA GLY A 22 -23.15 -12.78 -9.15
C GLY A 22 -22.52 -12.91 -7.76
N ASN A 23 -22.88 -13.98 -7.04
CA ASN A 23 -22.40 -14.34 -5.69
C ASN A 23 -22.71 -13.34 -4.58
N ASP A 24 -23.92 -12.77 -4.59
CA ASP A 24 -24.45 -11.91 -3.53
C ASP A 24 -25.72 -12.53 -2.88
N GLN A 25 -26.36 -11.81 -1.96
CA GLN A 25 -27.62 -12.19 -1.31
C GLN A 25 -28.81 -11.37 -1.86
N LEU A 26 -28.77 -11.03 -3.15
CA LEU A 26 -29.86 -10.28 -3.79
C LEU A 26 -31.07 -11.18 -4.01
N HIS A 27 -32.27 -10.63 -3.86
CA HIS A 27 -33.53 -11.34 -4.01
C HIS A 27 -34.60 -10.50 -4.70
N GLY A 28 -35.74 -11.13 -5.00
CA GLY A 28 -36.85 -10.53 -5.73
C GLY A 28 -36.94 -11.02 -7.17
N ASP A 29 -37.89 -10.47 -7.91
CA ASP A 29 -38.21 -10.90 -9.27
C ASP A 29 -37.64 -9.93 -10.31
N LEU A 30 -37.36 -10.45 -11.50
CA LEU A 30 -37.02 -9.62 -12.64
C LEU A 30 -38.28 -8.96 -13.21
N PRO A 31 -38.20 -7.70 -13.67
CA PRO A 31 -39.29 -7.10 -14.43
C PRO A 31 -39.59 -7.92 -15.69
N SER A 32 -40.87 -8.15 -15.97
CA SER A 32 -41.29 -8.92 -17.14
C SER A 32 -40.89 -8.25 -18.47
N ASP A 33 -40.68 -6.94 -18.45
CA ASP A 33 -40.31 -6.07 -19.57
C ASP A 33 -38.81 -5.74 -19.63
N ILE A 34 -37.96 -6.43 -18.87
CA ILE A 34 -36.51 -6.14 -18.78
C ILE A 34 -35.80 -6.08 -20.15
N GLY A 35 -36.21 -6.90 -21.12
CA GLY A 35 -35.63 -6.85 -22.47
C GLY A 35 -35.99 -5.59 -23.27
N HIS A 36 -37.11 -4.93 -22.94
CA HIS A 36 -37.52 -3.67 -23.54
C HIS A 36 -36.86 -2.47 -22.85
N THR A 37 -36.73 -2.52 -21.52
CA THR A 37 -36.15 -1.43 -20.73
C THR A 37 -34.62 -1.39 -20.83
N LEU A 38 -33.98 -2.53 -21.10
CA LEU A 38 -32.54 -2.68 -21.32
C LEU A 38 -32.23 -3.18 -22.75
N PRO A 39 -32.54 -2.41 -23.81
CA PRO A 39 -32.47 -2.88 -25.20
C PRO A 39 -31.03 -3.14 -25.69
N LYS A 40 -30.02 -2.65 -24.97
CA LYS A 40 -28.60 -2.78 -25.30
C LYS A 40 -27.89 -3.83 -24.45
N LEU A 41 -28.60 -4.52 -23.56
CA LEU A 41 -28.01 -5.49 -22.65
C LEU A 41 -27.48 -6.69 -23.43
N GLN A 42 -26.18 -6.92 -23.32
CA GLN A 42 -25.50 -8.05 -23.96
C GLN A 42 -25.13 -9.14 -22.95
N PHE A 43 -24.92 -8.76 -21.70
CA PHE A 43 -24.55 -9.69 -20.64
C PHE A 43 -25.38 -9.48 -19.38
N LEU A 44 -25.96 -10.57 -18.86
CA LEU A 44 -26.67 -10.61 -17.60
C LEU A 44 -26.15 -11.76 -16.72
N GLY A 45 -25.45 -11.42 -15.63
CA GLY A 45 -24.95 -12.36 -14.63
C GLY A 45 -25.63 -12.17 -13.28
N MET A 46 -26.36 -13.19 -12.82
CA MET A 46 -27.07 -13.15 -11.53
C MET A 46 -26.88 -14.44 -10.70
N TYR A 47 -25.95 -15.29 -11.11
CA TYR A 47 -25.67 -16.57 -10.48
C TYR A 47 -25.31 -16.41 -8.99
N GLY A 48 -25.65 -17.40 -8.16
CA GLY A 48 -25.29 -17.37 -6.74
C GLY A 48 -26.03 -16.32 -5.92
N ASN A 49 -27.20 -15.85 -6.38
CA ASN A 49 -28.16 -15.01 -5.63
C ASN A 49 -29.46 -15.76 -5.33
N GLN A 50 -30.42 -15.08 -4.69
CA GLN A 50 -31.74 -15.57 -4.31
C GLN A 50 -32.87 -14.94 -5.17
N PHE A 51 -32.61 -14.65 -6.45
CA PHE A 51 -33.65 -14.19 -7.38
C PHE A 51 -34.72 -15.29 -7.55
N GLN A 52 -35.98 -14.86 -7.56
CA GLN A 52 -37.15 -15.71 -7.68
C GLN A 52 -37.92 -15.38 -8.96
N GLY A 53 -38.91 -16.21 -9.29
CA GLY A 53 -39.72 -16.06 -10.49
C GLY A 53 -39.09 -16.68 -11.75
N SER A 54 -39.82 -16.58 -12.86
CA SER A 54 -39.39 -17.09 -14.16
C SER A 54 -38.52 -16.06 -14.87
N ILE A 55 -37.56 -16.54 -15.67
CA ILE A 55 -36.78 -15.68 -16.57
C ILE A 55 -37.76 -15.04 -17.58
N PRO A 56 -37.83 -13.70 -17.68
CA PRO A 56 -38.76 -13.03 -18.59
C PRO A 56 -38.49 -13.38 -20.06
N ILE A 57 -39.54 -13.66 -20.82
CA ILE A 57 -39.46 -13.93 -22.27
C ILE A 57 -38.87 -12.73 -23.03
N SER A 58 -39.08 -11.51 -22.53
CA SER A 58 -38.47 -10.30 -23.12
C SER A 58 -36.94 -10.36 -23.14
N LEU A 59 -36.32 -11.04 -22.18
CA LEU A 59 -34.87 -11.26 -22.14
C LEU A 59 -34.40 -12.26 -23.21
N ALA A 60 -35.24 -13.25 -23.55
CA ALA A 60 -34.97 -14.17 -24.66
C ALA A 60 -35.12 -13.50 -26.02
N ASN A 61 -35.96 -12.47 -26.12
CA ASN A 61 -36.15 -11.67 -27.33
C ASN A 61 -35.14 -10.51 -27.45
N ALA A 62 -34.29 -10.30 -26.45
CA ALA A 62 -33.19 -9.33 -26.53
C ALA A 62 -32.11 -9.92 -27.45
N SER A 63 -32.14 -9.51 -28.71
CA SER A 63 -31.32 -10.00 -29.82
C SER A 63 -29.81 -9.82 -29.67
N GLY A 64 -29.35 -9.22 -28.55
CA GLY A 64 -27.95 -9.01 -28.23
C GLY A 64 -27.41 -9.80 -27.03
N LEU A 65 -28.22 -10.59 -26.32
CA LEU A 65 -27.71 -11.38 -25.20
C LEU A 65 -26.79 -12.49 -25.72
N GLU A 66 -25.48 -12.32 -25.55
CA GLU A 66 -24.52 -13.36 -25.84
C GLU A 66 -24.61 -14.41 -24.75
N GLU A 67 -25.09 -15.61 -25.10
CA GLU A 67 -24.99 -16.79 -24.22
C GLU A 67 -23.50 -17.03 -23.95
N THR A 68 -23.03 -16.59 -22.79
CA THR A 68 -21.65 -16.80 -22.42
C THR A 68 -21.44 -18.27 -22.13
N LYS A 69 -21.09 -19.06 -23.16
CA LYS A 69 -20.20 -20.20 -23.00
C LYS A 69 -19.00 -19.66 -22.23
N ARG A 70 -18.88 -20.10 -20.99
CA ARG A 70 -17.91 -19.63 -20.01
C ARG A 70 -16.48 -19.78 -20.54
N LYS A 71 -16.00 -18.83 -21.35
CA LYS A 71 -14.57 -18.65 -21.67
C LYS A 71 -13.95 -17.84 -20.53
N SER A 72 -14.10 -18.38 -19.31
CA SER A 72 -13.28 -17.96 -18.18
C SER A 72 -11.84 -18.28 -18.57
N THR A 73 -11.01 -17.27 -18.90
CA THR A 73 -9.52 -17.29 -18.82
C THR A 73 -8.80 -16.24 -19.67
N SER A 74 -9.41 -15.20 -20.27
CA SER A 74 -8.62 -14.10 -20.87
C SER A 74 -8.45 -12.91 -19.92
N VAL A 75 -9.54 -12.37 -19.38
CA VAL A 75 -9.48 -11.17 -18.52
C VAL A 75 -8.81 -11.49 -17.18
N ILE A 76 -9.23 -12.57 -16.51
CA ILE A 76 -8.61 -13.03 -15.24
C ILE A 76 -7.14 -13.40 -15.45
N ARG A 77 -6.78 -14.05 -16.55
CA ARG A 77 -5.38 -14.46 -16.82
C ARG A 77 -4.46 -13.25 -17.01
N ASN A 78 -4.98 -12.14 -17.51
CA ASN A 78 -4.20 -10.93 -17.73
C ASN A 78 -4.27 -9.96 -16.54
N THR A 79 -5.37 -9.92 -15.77
CA THR A 79 -5.50 -9.04 -14.60
C THR A 79 -4.90 -9.64 -13.32
N LEU A 80 -4.95 -10.96 -13.14
CA LEU A 80 -4.34 -11.64 -11.99
C LEU A 80 -2.83 -11.36 -11.84
N PRO A 81 -1.99 -11.44 -12.89
CA PRO A 81 -0.58 -11.12 -12.76
C PRO A 81 -0.32 -9.62 -12.54
N ILE A 82 -1.18 -8.73 -13.06
CA ILE A 82 -1.04 -7.28 -12.84
C ILE A 82 -1.34 -6.93 -11.37
N VAL A 83 -2.43 -7.48 -10.82
CA VAL A 83 -2.80 -7.27 -9.42
C VAL A 83 -1.80 -7.94 -8.48
N ALA A 84 -1.38 -9.17 -8.77
CA ALA A 84 -0.33 -9.86 -8.00
C ALA A 84 1.00 -9.09 -8.07
N GLY A 85 1.39 -8.60 -9.24
CA GLY A 85 2.57 -7.77 -9.43
C GLY A 85 2.52 -6.46 -8.64
N ALA A 86 1.38 -5.78 -8.63
CA ALA A 86 1.16 -4.56 -7.84
C ALA A 86 1.26 -4.83 -6.33
N VAL A 87 0.66 -5.92 -5.84
CA VAL A 87 0.73 -6.32 -4.43
C VAL A 87 2.15 -6.69 -4.03
N ILE A 88 2.87 -7.46 -4.85
CA ILE A 88 4.28 -7.82 -4.60
C ILE A 88 5.15 -6.57 -4.60
N LEU A 89 4.97 -5.65 -5.54
CA LEU A 89 5.69 -4.38 -5.59
C LEU A 89 5.42 -3.53 -4.35
N CYS A 90 4.16 -3.43 -3.91
CA CYS A 90 3.78 -2.75 -2.68
C CYS A 90 4.40 -3.41 -1.44
N LEU A 91 4.41 -4.74 -1.35
CA LEU A 91 5.02 -5.46 -0.23
C LEU A 91 6.54 -5.28 -0.21
N LEU A 92 7.21 -5.35 -1.35
CA LEU A 92 8.65 -5.08 -1.46
C LEU A 92 8.97 -3.63 -1.09
N ALA A 93 8.18 -2.65 -1.58
CA ALA A 93 8.31 -1.25 -1.18
C ALA A 93 8.10 -1.07 0.32
N CYS A 94 7.06 -1.66 0.90
CA CYS A 94 6.81 -1.64 2.35
C CYS A 94 7.96 -2.26 3.14
N LEU A 95 8.52 -3.39 2.69
CA LEU A 95 9.67 -4.03 3.35
C LEU A 95 10.94 -3.20 3.22
N LEU A 96 11.16 -2.51 2.10
CA LEU A 96 12.27 -1.57 1.92
C LEU A 96 12.09 -0.31 2.75
N LEU A 97 10.87 0.17 2.96
CA LEU A 97 10.58 1.25 3.90
C LEU A 97 10.79 0.79 5.34
N VAL A 98 10.36 -0.41 5.72
CA VAL A 98 10.57 -0.94 7.08
C VAL A 98 12.05 -1.26 7.36
N ARG A 99 12.80 -1.74 6.36
CA ARG A 99 14.25 -2.00 6.47
C ARG A 99 15.11 -0.75 6.26
N GLY A 100 14.61 0.21 5.50
CA GLY A 100 15.26 1.49 5.16
C GLY A 100 14.87 2.63 6.10
N VAL A 101 14.00 2.40 7.08
CA VAL A 101 13.78 3.29 8.22
C VAL A 101 14.75 2.85 9.33
N PRO A 102 15.96 3.44 9.42
CA PRO A 102 16.65 3.47 10.69
C PRO A 102 15.75 4.25 11.65
N ASN A 103 15.51 3.69 12.83
CA ASN A 103 14.74 4.32 13.89
C ASN A 103 15.32 5.72 14.20
N ARG A 104 14.74 6.75 13.61
CA ARG A 104 15.00 8.16 13.92
C ARG A 104 13.67 8.84 14.12
N SER A 105 13.27 8.87 15.37
CA SER A 105 12.31 9.81 15.89
C SER A 105 12.72 11.26 15.51
N ARG A 106 11.73 11.99 15.00
CA ARG A 106 11.57 13.46 15.04
C ARG A 106 12.21 14.30 13.91
N MET A 107 11.30 14.79 13.04
CA MET A 107 11.35 15.88 12.06
C MET A 107 12.59 16.80 12.03
N LYS A 108 13.18 17.03 10.85
CA LYS A 108 13.06 18.31 10.11
C LYS A 108 13.71 18.23 8.71
N SER A 109 12.96 18.74 7.72
CA SER A 109 13.36 19.35 6.44
C SER A 109 14.35 18.63 5.52
N SER A 110 13.81 18.29 4.34
CA SER A 110 14.47 18.30 3.04
C SER A 110 15.61 19.31 2.89
N SER A 111 16.74 18.87 2.34
CA SER A 111 17.29 19.36 1.07
C SER A 111 18.68 18.78 0.79
N LEU A 112 18.83 18.19 -0.39
CA LEU A 112 19.92 18.41 -1.36
C LEU A 112 21.38 18.30 -0.87
N GLU A 113 22.07 17.30 -1.44
CA GLU A 113 23.50 17.23 -1.74
C GLU A 113 24.44 18.20 -1.01
N SER A 114 25.27 17.68 -0.11
CA SER A 114 26.64 18.18 0.05
C SER A 114 27.53 17.17 0.76
N ASN A 115 28.63 16.77 0.09
CA ASN A 115 29.77 16.10 0.71
C ASN A 115 30.17 16.81 2.01
N GLY A 116 30.23 16.08 3.14
CA GLY A 116 30.63 16.68 4.42
C GLY A 116 30.91 15.65 5.53
N SER A 117 32.18 15.25 5.62
CA SER A 117 32.92 14.88 6.84
C SER A 117 32.18 14.09 7.94
N GLN A 118 32.20 12.76 7.86
CA GLN A 118 31.85 11.91 9.01
C GLN A 118 32.96 11.99 10.07
N TYR A 119 32.68 12.66 11.21
CA TYR A 119 33.62 12.71 12.34
C TYR A 119 33.83 11.31 12.95
N PRO A 120 35.07 10.92 13.31
CA PRO A 120 35.35 9.63 13.94
C PRO A 120 34.61 9.51 15.28
N ARG A 121 33.90 8.40 15.50
CA ARG A 121 33.31 8.08 16.81
C ARG A 121 34.40 7.50 17.71
N VAL A 122 34.76 8.20 18.79
CA VAL A 122 35.69 7.72 19.83
C VAL A 122 34.88 7.36 21.08
N SER A 123 35.15 6.20 21.70
CA SER A 123 34.42 5.77 22.88
C SER A 123 34.92 6.48 24.15
N TYR A 124 34.07 6.58 25.17
CA TYR A 124 34.49 7.15 26.46
C TYR A 124 35.62 6.35 27.11
N ALA A 125 35.63 5.02 26.95
CA ALA A 125 36.72 4.17 27.47
C ALA A 125 38.06 4.52 26.81
N ASP A 126 38.05 4.82 25.51
CA ASP A 126 39.25 5.26 24.79
C ASP A 126 39.73 6.63 25.26
N LEU A 127 38.79 7.57 25.50
CA LEU A 127 39.13 8.88 26.06
C LEU A 127 39.65 8.79 27.50
N HIS A 128 39.04 7.94 28.32
CA HIS A 128 39.43 7.70 29.70
C HIS A 128 40.84 7.10 29.75
N LYS A 129 41.13 6.12 28.90
CA LYS A 129 42.48 5.55 28.77
C LYS A 129 43.47 6.57 28.21
N ALA A 130 43.07 7.36 27.21
CA ALA A 130 43.93 8.36 26.57
C ALA A 130 44.33 9.50 27.52
N THR A 131 43.47 9.86 28.46
CA THR A 131 43.68 10.97 29.42
C THR A 131 44.17 10.51 30.80
N ASP A 132 44.51 9.22 30.94
CA ASP A 132 44.88 8.59 32.21
C ASP A 132 43.82 8.83 33.30
N GLY A 133 42.57 8.58 32.93
CA GLY A 133 41.41 8.75 33.80
C GLY A 133 41.02 10.20 34.09
N PHE A 134 41.36 11.14 33.19
CA PHE A 134 41.21 12.58 33.41
C PHE A 134 42.03 13.08 34.61
N ALA A 135 43.27 12.59 34.73
CA ALA A 135 44.20 13.01 35.78
C ALA A 135 44.42 14.54 35.77
N SER A 136 44.53 15.14 36.96
CA SER A 136 44.77 16.59 37.09
C SER A 136 46.10 17.06 36.51
N SER A 137 47.08 16.17 36.41
CA SER A 137 48.36 16.40 35.73
C SER A 137 48.21 16.64 34.23
N ASN A 138 47.11 16.19 33.64
CA ASN A 138 46.79 16.37 32.23
C ASN A 138 45.84 17.54 31.99
N LEU A 139 45.40 18.29 33.02
CA LEU A 139 44.50 19.41 32.84
C LEU A 139 45.21 20.58 32.13
N ILE A 140 44.74 20.92 30.93
CA ILE A 140 45.26 22.04 30.13
C ILE A 140 44.56 23.35 30.55
N GLY A 141 43.28 23.29 30.93
CA GLY A 141 42.55 24.46 31.39
C GLY A 141 41.14 24.14 31.87
N SER A 142 40.58 24.99 32.72
CA SER A 142 39.20 24.87 33.22
C SER A 142 38.52 26.24 33.22
N GLY A 143 37.23 26.26 32.90
CA GLY A 143 36.41 27.47 32.88
C GLY A 143 34.93 27.16 33.05
N SER A 144 34.06 28.15 32.83
CA SER A 144 32.60 28.00 32.98
C SER A 144 31.96 26.94 32.07
N PHE A 145 32.68 26.51 31.03
CA PHE A 145 32.22 25.53 30.04
C PHE A 145 32.91 24.16 30.16
N GLY A 146 33.57 23.88 31.28
CA GLY A 146 34.21 22.59 31.56
C GLY A 146 35.74 22.64 31.59
N SER A 147 36.32 21.45 31.68
CA SER A 147 37.75 21.22 31.84
C SER A 147 38.31 20.50 30.61
N VAL A 148 39.43 20.99 30.08
CA VAL A 148 40.10 20.41 28.92
C VAL A 148 41.33 19.65 29.37
N TYR A 149 41.40 18.38 29.02
CA TYR A 149 42.48 17.46 29.38
C TYR A 149 43.32 17.10 28.17
N ARG A 150 44.62 16.94 28.40
CA ARG A 150 45.59 16.39 27.48
C ARG A 150 45.46 14.88 27.46
N GLY A 151 45.39 14.26 26.28
CA GLY A 151 45.40 12.81 26.15
C GLY A 151 46.17 12.34 24.92
N THR A 152 46.48 11.06 24.85
CA THR A 152 47.14 10.44 23.69
C THR A 152 46.24 9.34 23.13
N HIS A 153 45.81 9.48 21.88
CA HIS A 153 44.95 8.51 21.19
C HIS A 153 45.62 8.10 19.88
N ASN A 154 45.85 6.79 19.67
CA ASN A 154 46.57 6.23 18.52
C ASN A 154 47.96 6.86 18.27
N GLY A 155 48.68 7.22 19.34
CA GLY A 155 50.01 7.84 19.26
C GLY A 155 50.01 9.33 18.93
N GLN A 156 48.84 9.93 18.72
CA GLN A 156 48.68 11.36 18.48
C GLN A 156 48.21 12.07 19.76
N LEU A 157 48.79 13.24 20.00
CA LEU A 157 48.37 14.10 21.10
C LEU A 157 47.02 14.76 20.78
N VAL A 158 46.07 14.65 21.70
CA VAL A 158 44.72 15.18 21.57
C VAL A 158 44.32 15.97 22.81
N ALA A 159 43.44 16.96 22.63
CA ALA A 159 42.79 17.68 23.71
C ALA A 159 41.34 17.18 23.82
N VAL A 160 40.94 16.77 25.01
CA VAL A 160 39.63 16.23 25.33
C VAL A 160 38.92 17.26 26.21
N LYS A 161 37.74 17.72 25.78
CA LYS A 161 36.93 18.70 26.49
C LYS A 161 35.66 18.06 27.02
#